data_AF-A0A3E4QW65-F1
#
_entry.id   AF-A0A3E4QW65-F1
#
_cell.length_a   1.000
_cell.length_b   1.000
_cell.length_c   1.000
_cell.angle_alpha   90.00
_cell.angle_beta   90.00
_cell.angle_gamma   90.00
#
_symmetry.space_group_name_H-M   'P 1'
#
loop_
_entity.id
_entity.type
_entity.pdbx_description
1 polymer ?
#
loop_
_entity_poly.entity_id
_entity_poly.type
_entity_poly.pdbx_seq_one_letter_code
_entity_poly.pdbx_strand_id
1 'polypeptide(L)'
;MSPRSDSGGRHKWWRESELAYIREHAGKVPAREIRKALRVSRRQLENAARRMRLAGEDVDLRCFRPRTLICPSCGCARTLFGDEGVCEPCRLARRLAATEAEIADLLPLLSPADRAVYERTEAKRETRGDPMPAAPRTSGMGAYERAVAEERHDVEMERWQAARLKRLLKAAQKRKERVSKKAARNRKDLGSEQNPS
;
A
#
# COMPACT_ATOMS: atom_id res chain seq x y z
N MET A 1 -19.05 -60.29 4.96
CA MET A 1 -19.22 -58.92 5.47
C MET A 1 -18.15 -58.68 6.53
N SER A 2 -17.04 -58.03 6.17
CA SER A 2 -15.98 -57.70 7.12
C SER A 2 -16.44 -56.52 8.00
N PRO A 3 -16.24 -56.57 9.32
CA PRO A 3 -16.69 -55.52 10.21
C PRO A 3 -15.87 -54.25 9.98
N ARG A 4 -16.56 -53.13 9.81
CA ARG A 4 -15.97 -51.79 9.80
C ARG A 4 -15.37 -51.54 11.18
N SER A 5 -14.05 -51.40 11.23
CA SER A 5 -13.33 -51.00 12.43
C SER A 5 -13.76 -49.59 12.85
N ASP A 6 -14.47 -49.53 13.97
CA ASP A 6 -14.92 -48.33 14.64
C ASP A 6 -13.71 -47.54 15.17
N SER A 7 -13.34 -46.46 14.48
CA SER A 7 -12.21 -45.62 14.86
C SER A 7 -12.62 -44.64 15.95
N GLY A 8 -12.83 -45.15 17.16
CA GLY A 8 -12.77 -44.38 18.40
C GLY A 8 -11.38 -43.76 18.53
N GLY A 9 -11.22 -42.51 18.09
CA GLY A 9 -9.93 -41.84 18.01
C GLY A 9 -9.30 -41.67 19.39
N ARG A 10 -8.32 -42.52 19.73
CA ARG A 10 -7.49 -42.38 20.93
C ARG A 10 -6.98 -40.95 21.08
N HIS A 11 -7.24 -40.35 22.24
CA HIS A 11 -6.83 -38.98 22.55
C HIS A 11 -5.29 -38.90 22.50
N LYS A 12 -4.74 -38.11 21.57
CA LYS A 12 -3.28 -37.94 21.47
C LYS A 12 -2.79 -37.18 22.70
N TRP A 13 -1.86 -37.80 23.43
CA TRP A 13 -1.03 -37.10 24.42
C TRP A 13 -0.06 -36.16 23.68
N TRP A 14 0.01 -34.90 24.12
CA TRP A 14 0.91 -33.90 23.53
C TRP A 14 2.13 -33.75 24.42
N ARG A 15 3.31 -33.86 23.82
CA ARG A 15 4.56 -33.48 24.49
C ARG A 15 4.68 -31.97 24.47
N GLU A 16 5.31 -31.39 25.49
CA GLU A 16 5.51 -29.94 25.55
C GLU A 16 6.31 -29.44 24.35
N SER A 17 7.29 -30.20 23.87
CA SER A 17 8.05 -29.88 22.65
C SER A 17 7.18 -29.81 21.39
N GLU A 18 6.11 -30.61 21.31
CA GLU A 18 5.18 -30.58 20.17
C GLU A 18 4.23 -29.37 20.26
N LEU A 19 3.81 -29.00 21.47
CA LEU A 19 3.02 -27.79 21.71
C LEU A 19 3.85 -26.54 21.43
N ALA A 20 5.09 -26.49 21.91
CA ALA A 20 6.05 -25.42 21.61
C ALA A 20 6.27 -25.28 20.10
N TYR A 21 6.45 -26.40 19.38
CA TYR A 21 6.55 -26.38 17.92
C TYR A 21 5.31 -25.77 17.26
N ILE A 22 4.10 -26.11 17.73
CA ILE A 22 2.86 -25.51 17.22
C ILE A 22 2.85 -24.00 17.50
N ARG A 23 3.18 -23.54 18.71
CA ARG A 23 3.22 -22.10 19.05
C ARG A 23 4.15 -21.32 18.14
N GLU A 24 5.34 -21.87 17.89
CA GLU A 24 6.37 -21.20 17.10
C GLU A 24 5.98 -21.05 15.62
N HIS A 25 5.31 -22.08 15.08
CA HIS A 25 5.06 -22.23 13.64
C HIS A 25 3.65 -21.85 13.19
N ALA A 26 2.68 -21.83 14.10
CA ALA A 26 1.34 -21.32 13.85
C ALA A 26 1.39 -19.90 13.27
N GLY A 27 0.54 -19.61 12.30
CA GLY A 27 0.55 -18.34 11.57
C GLY A 27 1.67 -18.17 10.53
N LYS A 28 2.83 -18.82 10.69
CA LYS A 28 4.03 -18.62 9.86
C LYS A 28 4.20 -19.63 8.74
N VAL A 29 3.82 -20.88 8.97
CA VAL A 29 3.90 -21.95 7.96
C VAL A 29 2.55 -22.63 7.75
N PRO A 30 2.28 -23.19 6.56
CA PRO A 30 1.00 -23.87 6.32
C PRO A 30 0.79 -25.03 7.30
N ALA A 31 -0.45 -25.17 7.81
CA ALA A 31 -0.82 -26.26 8.72
C ALA A 31 -0.46 -27.67 8.21
N ARG A 32 -0.43 -27.85 6.88
CA ARG A 32 0.04 -29.09 6.24
C ARG A 32 1.48 -29.44 6.61
N GLU A 33 2.36 -28.45 6.67
CA GLU A 33 3.78 -28.67 6.99
C GLU A 33 3.97 -28.95 8.48
N ILE A 34 3.23 -28.25 9.36
CA ILE A 34 3.17 -28.55 10.80
C ILE A 34 2.73 -30.00 11.04
N ARG A 35 1.66 -30.44 10.37
CA ARG A 35 1.18 -31.82 10.45
C ARG A 35 2.22 -32.84 10.04
N LYS A 36 2.94 -32.59 8.94
CA LYS A 36 3.99 -33.50 8.45
C LYS A 36 5.13 -33.60 9.45
N ALA A 37 5.60 -32.47 9.96
CA ALA A 37 6.68 -32.41 10.95
C ALA A 37 6.32 -33.19 12.22
N LEU A 38 5.11 -33.03 12.73
CA LEU A 38 4.63 -33.70 13.94
C LEU A 38 4.04 -35.10 13.70
N ARG A 39 3.94 -35.53 12.43
CA ARG A 39 3.30 -36.79 12.00
C ARG A 39 1.89 -36.98 12.58
N VAL A 40 1.07 -35.91 12.58
CA VAL A 40 -0.30 -35.92 13.13
C VAL A 40 -1.37 -35.74 12.05
N SER A 41 -2.60 -36.19 12.36
CA SER A 41 -3.76 -35.95 11.51
C SER A 41 -4.25 -34.50 11.60
N ARG A 42 -5.11 -34.10 10.64
CA ARG A 42 -5.75 -32.77 10.60
C ARG A 42 -6.48 -32.49 11.91
N ARG A 43 -7.35 -33.42 12.29
CA ARG A 43 -8.23 -33.32 13.46
C ARG A 43 -7.43 -33.25 14.76
N GLN A 44 -6.31 -33.95 14.85
CA GLN A 44 -5.41 -33.86 16.01
C GLN A 44 -4.81 -32.46 16.15
N LEU A 45 -4.27 -31.89 15.07
CA LEU A 45 -3.70 -30.55 15.09
C LEU A 45 -4.77 -29.48 15.39
N GLU A 46 -5.93 -29.55 14.73
CA GLU A 46 -7.06 -28.63 14.97
C GLU A 46 -7.54 -28.69 16.43
N ASN A 47 -7.63 -29.89 17.02
CA ASN A 47 -8.00 -30.06 18.42
C ASN A 47 -6.93 -29.54 19.39
N ALA A 48 -5.65 -29.64 19.05
CA ALA A 48 -4.58 -29.06 19.85
C ALA A 48 -4.64 -27.53 19.83
N ALA A 49 -4.67 -26.92 18.63
CA ALA A 49 -4.79 -25.48 18.48
C ALA A 49 -6.07 -24.93 19.11
N ARG A 50 -7.20 -25.66 19.07
CA ARG A 50 -8.42 -25.29 19.79
C ARG A 50 -8.21 -25.27 21.31
N ARG A 51 -7.56 -26.29 21.88
CA ARG A 51 -7.28 -26.34 23.32
C ARG A 51 -6.32 -25.24 23.77
N MET A 52 -5.27 -24.97 22.99
CA MET A 52 -4.32 -23.88 23.26
C MET A 52 -5.03 -22.52 23.25
N ARG A 53 -5.91 -22.27 22.27
CA ARG A 53 -6.75 -21.06 22.25
C ARG A 53 -7.69 -20.94 23.45
N LEU A 54 -8.32 -22.04 23.88
CA LEU A 54 -9.15 -22.05 25.09
C LEU A 54 -8.34 -21.78 26.36
N ALA A 55 -7.04 -22.08 26.36
CA ALA A 55 -6.10 -21.73 27.42
C ALA A 55 -5.55 -20.29 27.31
N GLY A 56 -6.03 -19.50 26.35
CA GLY A 56 -5.64 -18.11 26.16
C GLY A 56 -4.44 -17.88 25.23
N GLU A 57 -3.94 -18.92 24.55
CA GLU A 57 -2.82 -18.78 23.61
C GLU A 57 -3.27 -18.27 22.23
N ASP A 58 -2.52 -17.35 21.62
CA ASP A 58 -2.74 -16.85 20.27
C ASP A 58 -2.19 -17.82 19.21
N VAL A 59 -2.95 -18.88 18.93
CA VAL A 59 -2.57 -19.94 17.98
C VAL A 59 -3.57 -20.00 16.82
N ASP A 60 -3.14 -19.56 15.64
CA ASP A 60 -3.89 -19.69 14.40
C ASP A 60 -3.17 -20.64 13.41
N LEU A 61 -3.90 -21.60 12.86
CA LEU A 61 -3.36 -22.55 11.88
C LEU A 61 -3.38 -21.99 10.44
N ARG A 62 -4.03 -20.86 10.22
CA ARG A 62 -4.02 -20.14 8.95
C ARG A 62 -2.66 -19.46 8.79
N CYS A 63 -1.98 -19.74 7.68
CA CYS A 63 -0.73 -19.10 7.33
C CYS A 63 -1.04 -17.85 6.50
N PHE A 64 -0.86 -16.66 7.08
CA PHE A 64 -1.01 -15.43 6.34
C PHE A 64 0.13 -15.27 5.34
N ARG A 65 -0.21 -14.97 4.09
CA ARG A 65 0.76 -14.65 3.04
C ARG A 65 0.40 -13.29 2.47
N PRO A 66 1.22 -12.25 2.71
CA PRO A 66 0.95 -10.95 2.11
C PRO A 66 1.03 -11.06 0.60
N ARG A 67 0.07 -10.41 -0.07
CA ARG A 67 0.06 -10.07 -1.49
C ARG A 67 0.83 -8.78 -1.75
N THR A 68 1.13 -8.01 -0.71
CA THR A 68 1.97 -6.83 -0.80
C THR A 68 3.45 -7.19 -0.90
N LEU A 69 4.20 -6.37 -1.64
CA LEU A 69 5.65 -6.38 -1.68
C LEU A 69 6.19 -5.05 -1.18
N ILE A 70 7.42 -5.05 -0.65
CA ILE A 70 8.07 -3.82 -0.19
C ILE A 70 8.61 -3.05 -1.39
N CYS A 71 8.16 -1.80 -1.56
CA CYS A 71 8.65 -0.94 -2.63
C CYS A 71 10.08 -0.45 -2.31
N PRO A 72 11.07 -0.64 -3.20
CA PRO A 72 12.44 -0.25 -2.94
C PRO A 72 12.63 1.28 -2.84
N SER A 73 11.72 2.06 -3.44
CA SER A 73 11.82 3.52 -3.45
C SER A 73 11.25 4.20 -2.20
N CYS A 74 10.26 3.60 -1.53
CA CYS A 74 9.61 4.21 -0.36
C CYS A 74 9.57 3.33 0.90
N GLY A 75 9.99 2.06 0.82
CA GLY A 75 9.94 1.12 1.94
C GLY A 75 8.54 0.66 2.36
N CYS A 76 7.48 1.18 1.74
CA CYS A 76 6.11 0.77 2.08
C CYS A 76 5.73 -0.57 1.42
N ALA A 77 4.84 -1.31 2.07
CA ALA A 77 4.12 -2.44 1.48
C ALA A 77 3.11 -1.96 0.42
N ARG A 78 3.17 -2.55 -0.77
CA ARG A 78 2.44 -2.10 -1.97
C ARG A 78 1.94 -3.27 -2.79
N THR A 79 0.91 -3.04 -3.58
CA THR A 79 0.36 -4.02 -4.53
C THR A 79 0.49 -3.58 -5.97
N LEU A 80 0.61 -2.28 -6.24
CA LEU A 80 0.56 -1.73 -7.59
C LEU A 80 1.95 -1.32 -8.05
N PHE A 81 2.68 -2.26 -8.66
CA PHE A 81 3.99 -2.02 -9.24
C PHE A 81 3.89 -1.75 -10.75
N GLY A 82 4.74 -0.86 -11.26
CA GLY A 82 4.97 -0.73 -12.69
C GLY A 82 6.13 -1.60 -13.16
N ASP A 83 6.41 -1.55 -14.46
CA ASP A 83 7.45 -2.36 -15.11
C ASP A 83 8.86 -2.10 -14.54
N GLU A 84 9.10 -0.90 -14.01
CA GLU A 84 10.36 -0.52 -13.31
C GLU A 84 10.50 -1.14 -11.90
N GLY A 85 9.53 -1.92 -11.44
CA GLY A 85 9.55 -2.48 -10.07
C GLY A 85 9.32 -1.43 -8.98
N VAL A 86 8.74 -0.26 -9.32
CA VAL A 86 8.41 0.79 -8.35
C VAL A 86 6.90 1.00 -8.26
N CYS A 87 6.43 1.23 -7.04
CA CYS A 87 5.00 1.39 -6.76
C CYS A 87 4.39 2.62 -7.47
N GLU A 88 3.09 2.53 -7.74
CA GLU A 88 2.33 3.58 -8.40
C GLU A 88 2.43 4.95 -7.70
N PRO A 89 2.28 5.07 -6.36
CA PRO A 89 2.47 6.35 -5.67
C PRO A 89 3.82 7.00 -5.95
N CYS A 90 4.93 6.25 -5.87
CA CYS A 90 6.27 6.79 -6.15
C CYS A 90 6.42 7.24 -7.60
N ARG A 91 5.88 6.48 -8.57
CA ARG A 91 5.90 6.88 -9.99
C ARG A 91 5.09 8.16 -10.23
N LEU A 92 3.92 8.29 -9.62
CA LEU A 92 3.09 9.50 -9.72
C LEU A 92 3.76 10.70 -9.06
N ALA A 93 4.39 10.52 -7.89
CA ALA A 93 5.13 11.58 -7.22
C ALA A 93 6.31 12.09 -8.07
N ARG A 94 7.08 11.18 -8.69
CA ARG A 94 8.14 11.54 -9.65
C ARG A 94 7.60 12.36 -10.83
N ARG A 95 6.49 11.92 -11.43
CA ARG A 95 5.84 12.64 -12.55
C ARG A 95 5.33 14.02 -12.14
N LEU A 96 4.75 14.13 -10.95
CA LEU A 96 4.30 15.41 -10.40
C LEU A 96 5.49 16.36 -10.23
N ALA A 97 6.57 15.91 -9.58
CA ALA A 97 7.77 16.72 -9.39
C ALA A 97 8.37 17.19 -10.73
N ALA A 98 8.46 16.30 -11.72
CA ALA A 98 8.92 16.68 -13.07
C ALA A 98 8.01 17.73 -13.72
N THR A 99 6.69 17.58 -13.60
CA THR A 99 5.74 18.57 -14.14
C THR A 99 5.88 19.91 -13.43
N GLU A 100 6.11 19.92 -12.12
CA GLU A 100 6.31 21.14 -11.35
C GLU A 100 7.62 21.85 -11.69
N ALA A 101 8.70 21.09 -11.94
CA ALA A 101 9.96 21.62 -12.44
C ALA A 101 9.78 22.30 -13.82
N GLU A 102 9.12 21.64 -14.76
CA GLU A 102 8.82 22.24 -16.07
C GLU A 102 8.00 23.53 -15.96
N ILE A 103 7.07 23.61 -15.00
CA ILE A 103 6.32 24.85 -14.75
C ILE A 103 7.27 25.93 -14.22
N ALA A 104 8.16 25.58 -13.29
CA ALA A 104 9.14 26.52 -12.75
C ALA A 104 10.02 27.11 -13.86
N ASP A 105 10.45 26.30 -14.83
CA ASP A 105 11.23 26.76 -15.99
C ASP A 105 10.44 27.71 -16.91
N LEU A 106 9.11 27.56 -16.99
CA LEU A 106 8.26 28.41 -17.82
C LEU A 106 7.90 29.75 -17.17
N LEU A 107 7.87 29.84 -15.83
CA LEU A 107 7.47 31.05 -15.11
C LEU A 107 8.36 32.28 -15.45
N PRO A 108 9.70 32.16 -15.59
CA PRO A 108 10.56 33.24 -16.04
C PRO A 108 10.27 33.75 -17.46
N LEU A 109 9.55 32.99 -18.28
CA LEU A 109 9.20 33.39 -19.65
C LEU A 109 7.90 34.20 -19.72
N LEU A 110 7.18 34.32 -18.61
CA LEU A 110 5.99 35.17 -18.50
C LEU A 110 6.36 36.65 -18.43
N SER A 111 5.42 37.50 -18.87
CA SER A 111 5.51 38.95 -18.64
C SER A 111 5.51 39.26 -17.14
N PRO A 112 6.08 40.41 -16.71
CA PRO A 112 6.10 40.79 -15.29
C PRO A 112 4.71 40.82 -14.65
N ALA A 113 3.70 41.31 -15.39
CA ALA A 113 2.32 41.36 -14.93
C ALA A 113 1.71 39.97 -14.72
N ASP A 114 1.92 39.04 -15.65
CA ASP A 114 1.45 37.66 -15.52
C ASP A 114 2.18 36.93 -14.38
N ARG A 115 3.48 37.17 -14.20
CA ARG A 115 4.29 36.58 -13.13
C ARG A 115 3.80 37.00 -11.74
N ALA A 116 3.53 38.30 -11.55
CA ALA A 116 3.01 38.83 -10.29
C ALA A 116 1.66 38.20 -9.88
N VAL A 117 0.82 37.78 -10.83
CA VAL A 117 -0.42 37.06 -10.54
C VAL A 117 -0.13 35.68 -9.94
N TYR A 118 0.83 34.95 -10.51
CA TYR A 118 1.20 33.62 -9.99
C TYR A 118 1.84 33.74 -8.60
N GLU A 119 2.77 34.67 -8.39
CA GLU A 119 3.39 34.92 -7.08
C GLU A 119 2.36 35.16 -5.97
N ARG A 120 1.32 35.98 -6.25
CA ARG A 120 0.25 36.26 -5.27
C ARG A 120 -0.70 35.08 -5.01
N THR A 121 -0.82 34.13 -5.94
CA THR A 121 -1.82 33.07 -5.88
C THR A 121 -1.25 31.70 -5.52
N GLU A 122 0.07 31.52 -5.53
CA GLU A 122 0.71 30.25 -5.18
C GLU A 122 0.33 29.76 -3.78
N ALA A 123 0.35 30.64 -2.78
CA ALA A 123 0.02 30.28 -1.40
C ALA A 123 -1.44 29.83 -1.21
N LYS A 124 -2.33 30.12 -2.17
CA LYS A 124 -3.76 29.77 -2.12
C LYS A 124 -4.08 28.46 -2.84
N ARG A 125 -3.06 27.72 -3.31
CA ARG A 125 -3.25 26.46 -4.02
C ARG A 125 -3.59 25.34 -3.06
N GLU A 126 -4.88 25.02 -3.01
CA GLU A 126 -5.36 23.86 -2.28
C GLU A 126 -6.04 22.88 -3.23
N THR A 127 -5.87 21.59 -2.95
CA THR A 127 -6.61 20.52 -3.61
C THR A 127 -7.38 19.77 -2.54
N ARG A 128 -8.71 19.81 -2.62
CA ARG A 128 -9.56 19.00 -1.74
C ARG A 128 -9.18 17.52 -1.88
N GLY A 129 -8.88 16.89 -0.76
CA GLY A 129 -8.53 15.48 -0.69
C GLY A 129 -9.63 14.66 -0.02
N ASP A 130 -9.74 13.39 -0.39
CA ASP A 130 -10.45 12.41 0.42
C ASP A 130 -9.72 12.27 1.78
N PRO A 131 -10.43 11.96 2.87
CA PRO A 131 -9.79 11.71 4.15
C PRO A 131 -8.79 10.56 4.05
N MET A 132 -7.65 10.70 4.73
CA MET A 132 -6.65 9.63 4.80
C MET A 132 -7.23 8.44 5.57
N PRO A 133 -7.06 7.20 5.06
CA PRO A 133 -7.48 6.00 5.76
C PRO A 133 -6.94 5.96 7.19
N ALA A 134 -7.81 5.66 8.15
CA ALA A 134 -7.40 5.53 9.55
C ALA A 134 -6.63 4.22 9.77
N ALA A 135 -5.69 4.24 10.70
CA ALA A 135 -4.99 3.03 11.12
C ALA A 135 -6.01 1.99 11.64
N PRO A 136 -5.82 0.70 11.32
CA PRO A 136 -6.72 -0.35 11.77
C PRO A 136 -6.67 -0.46 13.29
N ARG A 137 -7.82 -0.59 13.94
CA ARG A 137 -7.90 -0.94 15.36
C ARG A 137 -7.61 -2.42 15.51
N THR A 138 -6.44 -2.78 16.02
CA THR A 138 -5.99 -4.17 16.15
C THR A 138 -6.05 -4.72 17.57
N SER A 139 -6.53 -3.92 18.53
CA SER A 139 -6.70 -4.33 19.93
C SER A 139 -7.63 -5.52 20.04
N GLY A 140 -7.19 -6.58 20.72
CA GLY A 140 -7.94 -7.81 20.91
C GLY A 140 -7.96 -8.77 19.72
N MET A 141 -7.32 -8.43 18.60
CA MET A 141 -7.19 -9.33 17.44
C MET A 141 -6.05 -10.32 17.66
N GLY A 142 -6.25 -11.56 17.19
CA GLY A 142 -5.16 -12.53 17.08
C GLY A 142 -4.16 -12.14 15.99
N ALA A 143 -2.96 -12.71 16.02
CA ALA A 143 -1.87 -12.35 15.11
C ALA A 143 -2.25 -12.42 13.62
N TYR A 144 -3.03 -13.44 13.22
CA TYR A 144 -3.50 -13.59 11.84
C TYR A 144 -4.44 -12.45 11.43
N GLU A 145 -5.41 -12.12 12.28
CA GLU A 145 -6.40 -11.07 12.01
C GLU A 145 -5.75 -9.70 11.95
N ARG A 146 -4.76 -9.46 12.84
CA ARG A 146 -3.93 -8.26 12.81
C ARG A 146 -3.17 -8.14 11.49
N ALA A 147 -2.49 -9.19 11.04
CA ALA A 147 -1.73 -9.16 9.78
C ALA A 147 -2.63 -8.90 8.55
N VAL A 148 -3.84 -9.49 8.53
CA VAL A 148 -4.84 -9.23 7.48
C VAL A 148 -5.33 -7.78 7.51
N ALA A 149 -5.58 -7.24 8.70
CA ALA A 149 -6.04 -5.87 8.89
C ALA A 149 -4.95 -4.85 8.48
N GLU A 150 -3.70 -5.12 8.82
CA GLU A 150 -2.53 -4.33 8.44
C GLU A 150 -2.36 -4.32 6.91
N GLU A 151 -2.35 -5.47 6.24
CA GLU A 151 -2.25 -5.51 4.77
C GLU A 151 -3.41 -4.76 4.12
N ARG A 152 -4.64 -4.95 4.61
CA ARG A 152 -5.81 -4.24 4.07
C ARG A 152 -5.62 -2.72 4.17
N HIS A 153 -5.11 -2.25 5.31
CA HIS A 153 -4.81 -0.84 5.49
C HIS A 153 -3.72 -0.36 4.53
N ASP A 154 -2.63 -1.11 4.34
CA ASP A 154 -1.56 -0.76 3.39
C ASP A 154 -2.10 -0.60 1.96
N VAL A 155 -2.96 -1.52 1.52
CA VAL A 155 -3.62 -1.46 0.20
C VAL A 155 -4.54 -0.24 0.09
N GLU A 156 -5.30 0.06 1.13
CA GLU A 156 -6.18 1.22 1.17
C GLU A 156 -5.38 2.54 1.14
N MET A 157 -4.30 2.60 1.91
CA MET A 157 -3.35 3.72 1.94
C MET A 157 -2.68 3.92 0.57
N GLU A 158 -2.27 2.85 -0.11
CA GLU A 158 -1.74 2.92 -1.47
C GLU A 158 -2.74 3.54 -2.44
N ARG A 159 -4.00 3.07 -2.43
CA ARG A 159 -5.06 3.59 -3.30
C ARG A 159 -5.35 5.07 -3.02
N TRP A 160 -5.45 5.44 -1.75
CA TRP A 160 -5.67 6.82 -1.34
C TRP A 160 -4.53 7.75 -1.80
N GLN A 161 -3.27 7.34 -1.57
CA GLN A 161 -2.09 8.10 -2.01
C GLN A 161 -2.06 8.25 -3.54
N ALA A 162 -2.31 7.18 -4.28
CA ALA A 162 -2.36 7.22 -5.74
C ALA A 162 -3.47 8.15 -6.25
N ALA A 163 -4.67 8.09 -5.67
CA ALA A 163 -5.78 8.97 -6.03
C ALA A 163 -5.45 10.45 -5.76
N ARG A 164 -4.88 10.76 -4.58
CA ARG A 164 -4.42 12.11 -4.25
C ARG A 164 -3.38 12.62 -5.24
N LEU A 165 -2.36 11.81 -5.55
CA LEU A 165 -1.29 12.20 -6.48
C LEU A 165 -1.81 12.37 -7.92
N LYS A 166 -2.74 11.53 -8.39
CA LYS A 166 -3.40 11.71 -9.70
C LYS A 166 -4.13 13.05 -9.79
N ARG A 167 -4.82 13.48 -8.73
CA ARG A 167 -5.48 14.79 -8.68
C ARG A 167 -4.47 15.94 -8.74
N LEU A 168 -3.42 15.87 -7.94
CA LEU A 168 -2.36 16.88 -7.94
C LEU A 168 -1.67 16.96 -9.30
N LEU A 169 -1.35 15.82 -9.91
CA LEU A 169 -0.76 15.75 -11.24
C LEU A 169 -1.68 16.38 -12.30
N LYS A 170 -2.97 16.06 -12.28
CA LYS A 170 -3.94 16.68 -13.20
C LYS A 170 -4.01 18.21 -13.02
N ALA A 171 -4.01 18.69 -11.78
CA ALA A 171 -4.00 20.12 -11.48
C ALA A 171 -2.70 20.79 -11.98
N ALA A 172 -1.54 20.15 -11.76
CA ALA A 172 -0.25 20.60 -12.24
C ALA A 172 -0.19 20.63 -13.78
N GLN A 173 -0.66 19.58 -14.46
CA GLN A 173 -0.75 19.56 -15.93
C GLN A 173 -1.61 20.69 -16.48
N LYS A 174 -2.78 20.96 -15.88
CA LYS A 174 -3.62 22.10 -16.26
C LYS A 174 -2.96 23.45 -15.98
N ARG A 175 -2.16 23.55 -14.92
CA ARG A 175 -1.34 24.75 -14.66
C ARG A 175 -0.26 24.92 -15.73
N LYS A 176 0.48 23.85 -16.06
CA LYS A 176 1.46 23.83 -17.15
C LYS A 176 0.85 24.31 -18.45
N GLU A 177 -0.29 23.75 -18.88
CA GLU A 177 -1.00 24.18 -20.09
C GLU A 177 -1.29 25.70 -20.09
N ARG A 178 -1.75 26.28 -18.96
CA ARG A 178 -2.03 27.73 -18.86
C ARG A 178 -0.76 28.56 -18.91
N VAL A 179 0.28 28.18 -18.16
CA VAL A 179 1.56 28.90 -18.10
C VAL A 179 2.24 28.84 -19.48
N SER A 180 2.30 27.67 -20.12
CA SER A 180 2.87 27.53 -21.47
C SER A 180 2.16 28.40 -22.50
N LYS A 181 0.81 28.50 -22.45
CA LYS A 181 0.06 29.39 -23.34
C LYS A 181 0.41 30.86 -23.15
N LYS A 182 0.51 31.31 -21.89
CA LYS A 182 0.90 32.70 -21.57
C LYS A 182 2.33 33.02 -21.98
N ALA A 183 3.27 32.09 -21.73
CA ALA A 183 4.67 32.23 -22.14
C ALA A 183 4.80 32.30 -23.67
N ALA A 184 4.07 31.45 -24.40
CA ALA A 184 4.05 31.47 -25.86
C ALA A 184 3.46 32.77 -26.43
N ARG A 185 2.43 33.34 -25.79
CA ARG A 185 1.87 34.65 -26.16
C ARG A 185 2.88 35.77 -25.92
N ASN A 186 3.47 35.84 -24.72
CA ASN A 186 4.49 36.84 -24.39
C ASN A 186 5.67 36.84 -25.40
N ARG A 187 6.13 35.65 -25.79
CA ARG A 187 7.17 35.51 -26.83
C ARG A 187 6.76 36.06 -28.19
N LYS A 188 5.48 35.91 -28.58
CA LYS A 188 4.97 36.48 -29.85
C LYS A 188 4.89 38.00 -29.78
N ASP A 189 4.37 38.53 -28.69
CA ASP A 189 4.18 39.97 -28.49
C ASP A 189 5.54 40.70 -28.59
N LEU A 190 6.57 40.19 -27.91
CA LEU A 190 7.94 40.71 -27.99
C LEU A 190 8.57 40.58 -29.38
N GLY A 191 8.18 39.57 -30.16
CA GLY A 191 8.65 39.38 -31.53
C GLY A 191 7.97 40.29 -32.56
N SER A 192 6.72 40.70 -32.30
CA SER A 192 6.01 41.69 -33.13
C SER A 192 6.45 43.13 -32.90
N GLU A 193 6.94 43.46 -31.69
CA GLU A 193 7.44 44.81 -31.37
C GLU A 193 8.80 45.13 -32.00
N GLN A 194 9.57 44.10 -32.42
CA GLN A 194 10.90 44.26 -33.00
C GLN A 194 10.92 44.44 -34.53
N ASN A 195 9.75 44.53 -35.18
CA ASN A 195 9.61 44.80 -36.61
C ASN A 195 8.65 45.98 -36.86
N PRO A 196 9.04 47.22 -36.48
CA PRO A 196 8.31 48.40 -36.94
C PRO A 196 8.59 48.59 -38.44
N SER A 197 7.52 48.65 -39.25
CA SER A 197 7.58 49.03 -40.66
C SER A 197 8.05 50.47 -40.85
#